data_AF-A0A1I4CKD6-F1
#
_entry.id   AF-A0A1I4CKD6-F1
#
_cell.length_a   1.000
_cell.length_b   1.000
_cell.length_c   1.000
_cell.angle_alpha   90.00
_cell.angle_beta   90.00
_cell.angle_gamma   90.00
#
_symmetry.space_group_name_H-M   'P 1'
#
loop_
_entity.id
_entity.type
_entity.pdbx_description
1 polymer ?
#
loop_
_entity_poly.entity_id
_entity_poly.type
_entity_poly.pdbx_seq_one_letter_code
_entity_poly.pdbx_strand_id
1 'polypeptide(L)'
;MGHDHGFGEADWPFDVPVNSASFTTRHVIEGTLPILEVYHDHDGEWQFMCGTTSASADCKLVCLGCMIGRDSSLLDLADMPSGWCAYRASPQDGWSREPYEGSDDPE
;
A
#
# COMPACT_ATOMS: atom_id res chain seq x y z
N MET A 1 12.49 11.41 12.73
CA MET A 1 11.44 11.27 13.76
C MET A 1 10.86 9.88 13.59
N GLY A 2 11.15 8.97 14.53
CA GLY A 2 10.49 7.67 14.57
C GLY A 2 9.20 7.79 15.36
N HIS A 3 8.17 7.05 14.97
CA HIS A 3 6.98 6.83 15.78
C HIS A 3 6.80 5.33 15.98
N ASP A 4 6.08 4.97 17.03
CA ASP A 4 5.89 3.59 17.44
C ASP A 4 4.63 3.01 16.76
N HIS A 5 4.67 1.73 16.44
CA HIS A 5 3.53 0.99 15.91
C HIS A 5 3.00 0.06 17.00
N GLY A 6 1.67 -0.05 17.13
CA GLY A 6 1.05 -0.90 18.15
C GLY A 6 1.23 -2.41 17.96
N PHE A 7 2.05 -2.85 16.99
CA PHE A 7 2.38 -4.23 16.71
C PHE A 7 3.91 -4.42 16.80
N GLY A 8 4.33 -5.59 17.32
CA GLY A 8 5.76 -5.90 17.45
C GLY A 8 6.40 -6.23 16.10
N GLU A 9 7.68 -5.89 15.93
CA GLU A 9 8.46 -6.26 14.73
C GLU A 9 8.53 -7.78 14.51
N ALA A 10 8.36 -8.59 15.56
CA ALA A 10 8.33 -10.04 15.48
C ALA A 10 7.08 -10.61 14.78
N ASP A 11 5.98 -9.84 14.73
CA ASP A 11 4.72 -10.22 14.09
C ASP A 11 4.60 -9.62 12.67
N TRP A 12 5.68 -9.02 12.16
CA TRP A 12 5.71 -8.35 10.87
C TRP A 12 5.92 -9.35 9.72
N PRO A 13 4.94 -9.52 8.80
CA PRO A 13 5.00 -10.58 7.80
C PRO A 13 5.68 -10.17 6.48
N PHE A 14 6.07 -8.91 6.30
CA PHE A 14 6.68 -8.44 5.06
C PHE A 14 8.20 -8.61 5.08
N ASP A 15 8.79 -8.84 3.91
CA ASP A 15 10.24 -8.97 3.73
C ASP A 15 11.00 -7.62 3.85
N VAL A 16 10.26 -6.50 3.90
CA VAL A 16 10.81 -5.15 4.05
C VAL A 16 10.57 -4.63 5.47
N PRO A 17 11.42 -3.75 6.04
CA PRO A 17 11.20 -3.20 7.39
C PRO A 17 9.83 -2.51 7.59
N VAL A 18 9.33 -2.46 8.82
CA VAL A 18 8.08 -1.76 9.19
C VAL A 18 8.10 -0.29 8.75
N ASN A 19 9.26 0.36 8.83
CA ASN A 19 9.45 1.76 8.47
C ASN A 19 9.77 1.97 6.98
N SER A 20 9.64 0.94 6.14
CA SER A 20 9.81 1.05 4.69
C SER A 20 8.89 2.11 4.11
N ALA A 21 9.43 2.90 3.19
CA ALA A 21 8.68 3.95 2.53
C ALA A 21 7.63 3.36 1.59
N SER A 22 6.46 3.97 1.58
CA SER A 22 5.34 3.62 0.71
C SER A 22 4.58 4.87 0.30
N PHE A 23 3.96 4.82 -0.87
CA PHE A 23 3.14 5.90 -1.39
C PHE A 23 1.67 5.64 -1.11
N THR A 24 0.90 6.71 -0.93
CA THR A 24 -0.54 6.63 -0.80
C THR A 24 -1.18 7.97 -1.18
N THR A 25 -2.50 8.04 -1.20
CA THR A 25 -3.21 9.30 -1.45
C THR A 25 -3.55 10.02 -0.14
N ARG A 26 -3.68 11.34 -0.26
CA ARG A 26 -4.17 12.23 0.80
C ARG A 26 -5.49 11.72 1.38
N HIS A 27 -6.40 11.27 0.52
CA HIS A 27 -7.71 10.79 0.92
C HIS A 27 -7.66 9.56 1.81
N VAL A 28 -6.73 8.64 1.52
CA VAL A 28 -6.47 7.49 2.39
C VAL A 28 -5.97 7.97 3.73
N ILE A 29 -4.95 8.82 3.79
CA ILE A 29 -4.38 9.27 5.08
C ILE A 29 -5.37 10.07 5.93
N GLU A 30 -6.15 10.96 5.32
CA GLU A 30 -7.20 11.72 6.02
C GLU A 30 -8.43 10.86 6.36
N GLY A 31 -8.51 9.64 5.83
CA GLY A 31 -9.62 8.71 6.04
C GLY A 31 -10.94 9.09 5.43
N THR A 32 -10.88 9.86 4.34
CA THR A 32 -12.05 10.22 3.54
C THR A 32 -12.40 9.12 2.54
N LEU A 33 -11.42 8.34 2.09
CA LEU A 33 -11.61 7.19 1.19
C LEU A 33 -10.82 5.97 1.68
N PRO A 34 -11.31 4.75 1.40
CA PRO A 34 -10.59 3.52 1.72
C PRO A 34 -9.46 3.24 0.74
N ILE A 35 -8.63 2.24 1.06
CA ILE A 35 -7.67 1.66 0.13
C ILE A 35 -8.43 0.65 -0.73
N LEU A 36 -8.39 0.80 -2.06
CA LEU A 36 -9.07 -0.11 -3.00
C LEU A 36 -8.09 -0.77 -3.96
N GLU A 37 -6.90 -0.20 -4.12
CA GLU A 37 -5.86 -0.71 -5.00
C GLU A 37 -4.52 -0.66 -4.25
N VAL A 38 -3.69 -1.67 -4.46
CA VAL A 38 -2.35 -1.81 -3.90
C VAL A 38 -1.42 -2.22 -5.03
N TYR A 39 -0.28 -1.55 -5.13
CA TYR A 39 0.75 -1.88 -6.11
C TYR A 39 2.04 -2.19 -5.36
N HIS A 40 2.67 -3.31 -5.71
CA HIS A 40 4.03 -3.60 -5.35
C HIS A 40 4.84 -3.46 -6.63
N ASP A 41 5.46 -2.29 -6.79
CA ASP A 41 6.18 -1.92 -8.00
C ASP A 41 7.37 -2.86 -8.24
N HIS A 42 7.90 -2.86 -9.47
CA HIS A 42 9.05 -3.67 -9.85
C HIS A 42 10.32 -3.30 -9.07
N ASP A 43 10.47 -2.04 -8.66
CA ASP A 43 11.57 -1.56 -7.83
C ASP A 43 11.38 -1.86 -6.33
N GLY A 44 10.27 -2.52 -5.95
CA GLY A 44 9.98 -2.96 -4.58
C GLY A 44 9.19 -1.94 -3.75
N GLU A 45 8.75 -0.85 -4.38
CA GLU A 45 7.97 0.21 -3.73
C GLU A 45 6.50 -0.18 -3.58
N TRP A 46 5.96 0.07 -2.37
CA TRP A 46 4.56 -0.17 -2.08
C TRP A 46 3.74 1.09 -2.29
N GLN A 47 2.57 0.94 -2.92
CA GLN A 47 1.63 2.04 -3.17
C GLN A 47 0.22 1.61 -2.75
N PHE A 48 -0.49 2.47 -2.02
CA PHE A 48 -1.83 2.21 -1.47
C PHE A 48 -2.81 3.29 -1.93
N MET A 49 -3.69 2.95 -2.86
CA MET A 49 -4.49 3.92 -3.60
C MET A 49 -5.98 3.80 -3.27
N CYS A 50 -6.69 4.92 -3.33
CA CYS A 50 -8.15 4.95 -3.13
C CYS A 50 -8.96 4.68 -4.40
N GLY A 51 -8.32 4.45 -5.55
CA GLY A 51 -8.97 4.20 -6.84
C GLY A 51 -9.65 5.41 -7.48
N THR A 52 -9.46 6.62 -6.94
CA THR A 52 -10.13 7.85 -7.44
C THR A 52 -9.18 8.93 -7.94
N THR A 53 -7.88 8.85 -7.63
CA THR A 53 -6.89 9.84 -8.03
C THR A 53 -5.48 9.22 -8.06
N SER A 54 -4.70 9.65 -9.05
CA SER A 54 -3.26 9.39 -9.15
C SER A 54 -2.48 10.71 -9.24
N ALA A 55 -3.12 11.83 -8.86
CA ALA A 55 -2.50 13.14 -8.95
C ALA A 55 -1.36 13.27 -7.93
N SER A 56 -0.20 13.75 -8.38
CA SER A 56 0.99 13.95 -7.54
C SER A 56 0.73 14.90 -6.35
N ALA A 57 -0.18 15.87 -6.48
CA ALA A 57 -0.58 16.76 -5.40
C ALA A 57 -1.25 16.04 -4.22
N ASP A 58 -1.93 14.93 -4.50
CA ASP A 58 -2.54 14.07 -3.49
C ASP A 58 -1.60 12.97 -3.00
N CYS A 59 -0.44 12.77 -3.64
CA CYS A 59 0.53 11.77 -3.22
C CYS A 59 1.12 12.12 -1.84
N LYS A 60 1.22 11.10 -0.99
CA LYS A 60 1.81 11.15 0.35
C LYS A 60 2.80 10.00 0.50
N LEU A 61 3.95 10.31 1.08
CA LEU A 61 4.94 9.33 1.51
C LEU A 61 4.69 8.97 2.97
N VAL A 62 4.50 7.68 3.24
CA VAL A 62 4.23 7.15 4.57
C VAL A 62 5.00 5.85 4.79
N CYS A 63 5.05 5.40 6.03
CA CYS A 63 5.65 4.12 6.35
C CYS A 63 4.67 2.96 6.08
N LEU A 64 5.17 1.81 5.64
CA LEU A 64 4.34 0.63 5.38
C LEU A 64 3.58 0.19 6.64
N GLY A 65 4.23 0.24 7.80
CA GLY A 65 3.58 -0.04 9.08
C GLY A 65 2.39 0.87 9.41
N CYS A 66 2.45 2.13 8.99
CA CYS A 66 1.39 3.11 9.16
C CYS A 66 0.13 2.67 8.40
N MET A 67 0.33 2.08 7.21
CA MET A 67 -0.74 1.59 6.36
C MET A 67 -1.36 0.31 6.92
N ILE A 68 -0.56 -0.59 7.46
CA ILE A 68 -1.04 -1.80 8.14
C ILE A 68 -1.85 -1.46 9.40
N GLY A 69 -1.38 -0.51 10.20
CA GLY A 69 -2.13 -0.03 11.37
C GLY A 69 -3.47 0.61 11.00
N ARG A 70 -3.59 1.13 9.77
CA ARG A 70 -4.81 1.72 9.22
C ARG A 70 -5.76 0.68 8.65
N ASP A 71 -5.21 -0.31 7.96
CA ASP A 71 -5.96 -1.35 7.27
C ASP A 71 -5.26 -2.69 7.41
N SER A 72 -5.76 -3.49 8.35
CA SER A 72 -5.21 -4.82 8.64
C SER A 72 -5.43 -5.83 7.51
N SER A 73 -6.36 -5.59 6.57
CA SER A 73 -6.54 -6.48 5.41
C SER A 73 -5.33 -6.46 4.47
N LEU A 74 -4.43 -5.47 4.60
CA LEU A 74 -3.17 -5.43 3.87
C LEU A 74 -2.20 -6.53 4.31
N LEU A 75 -2.38 -7.11 5.51
CA LEU A 75 -1.60 -8.27 5.95
C LEU A 75 -1.78 -9.47 5.03
N ASP A 76 -2.94 -9.60 4.38
CA ASP A 76 -3.20 -10.65 3.40
C ASP A 76 -2.27 -10.51 2.19
N LEU A 77 -1.75 -9.32 1.90
CA LEU A 77 -0.88 -9.04 0.75
C LEU A 77 0.61 -9.15 1.09
N ALA A 78 1.00 -9.58 2.28
CA ALA A 78 2.40 -9.61 2.71
C ALA A 78 3.30 -10.49 1.83
N ASP A 79 2.73 -11.52 1.20
CA ASP A 79 3.42 -12.41 0.26
C ASP A 79 3.41 -11.91 -1.20
N MET A 80 2.78 -10.77 -1.48
CA MET A 80 2.62 -10.27 -2.85
C MET A 80 3.99 -9.88 -3.43
N PRO A 81 4.43 -10.50 -4.54
CA PRO A 81 5.72 -10.22 -5.13
C PRO A 81 5.73 -8.86 -5.84
N SER A 82 6.92 -8.31 -6.08
CA SER A 82 7.12 -7.11 -6.90
C SER A 82 6.62 -7.33 -8.33
N GLY A 83 6.10 -6.28 -8.97
CA GLY A 83 5.44 -6.36 -10.27
C GLY A 83 4.02 -6.94 -10.22
N TRP A 84 3.34 -6.82 -9.07
CA TRP A 84 1.94 -7.24 -8.92
C TRP A 84 1.11 -6.11 -8.35
N CYS A 85 -0.18 -6.14 -8.69
CA CYS A 85 -1.17 -5.31 -8.03
C CYS A 85 -2.27 -6.16 -7.38
N ALA A 86 -2.96 -5.56 -6.44
CA ALA A 86 -4.15 -6.10 -5.82
C ALA A 86 -5.25 -5.04 -5.77
N TYR A 87 -6.49 -5.45 -5.98
CA TYR A 87 -7.65 -4.57 -5.95
C TYR A 87 -8.86 -5.23 -5.31
N ARG A 88 -9.79 -4.40 -4.82
CA ARG A 88 -11.07 -4.83 -4.24
C ARG A 88 -12.16 -3.80 -4.52
N ALA A 89 -13.41 -4.25 -4.58
CA ALA A 89 -14.55 -3.37 -4.84
C ALA A 89 -14.91 -2.48 -3.63
N SER A 90 -14.71 -2.99 -2.41
CA SER A 90 -14.96 -2.28 -1.17
C SER A 90 -14.08 -2.79 -0.02
N PRO A 91 -14.01 -2.11 1.14
CA PRO A 91 -13.27 -2.58 2.31
C PRO A 91 -13.75 -3.93 2.89
N GLN A 92 -14.94 -4.40 2.50
CA GLN A 92 -15.47 -5.68 2.96
C GLN A 92 -15.13 -6.84 2.01
N ASP A 93 -14.63 -6.54 0.81
CA ASP A 93 -14.28 -7.54 -0.19
C ASP A 93 -12.83 -7.99 -0.03
N GLY A 94 -12.57 -9.24 -0.40
CA GLY A 94 -11.22 -9.77 -0.47
C GLY A 94 -10.42 -9.18 -1.63
N TRP A 95 -9.09 -9.25 -1.52
CA TRP A 95 -8.18 -8.79 -2.56
C TRP A 95 -8.15 -9.76 -3.75
N SER A 96 -8.39 -9.23 -4.95
CA SER A 96 -8.02 -9.87 -6.21
C SER A 96 -6.61 -9.44 -6.59
N ARG A 97 -5.75 -10.36 -7.04
CA ARG A 97 -4.34 -10.08 -7.36
C ARG A 97 -4.07 -10.42 -8.81
N GLU A 98 -3.28 -9.59 -9.48
CA GLU A 98 -2.80 -9.88 -10.84
C GLU A 98 -1.39 -9.32 -11.06
N PRO A 99 -0.62 -9.90 -12.00
CA PRO A 99 0.62 -9.28 -12.47
C PRO A 99 0.34 -7.88 -13.00
N TYR A 100 1.18 -6.94 -12.63
CA TYR A 100 1.10 -5.55 -13.08
C TYR A 100 2.35 -5.27 -13.90
N GLU A 101 2.16 -4.95 -15.17
CA GLU A 101 3.21 -4.33 -15.98
C GLU A 101 3.22 -2.86 -15.59
N GLY A 102 4.31 -2.41 -14.96
CA GLY A 102 4.54 -1.01 -14.62
C GLY A 102 4.16 -0.08 -15.77
N SER A 103 3.80 1.17 -15.47
CA SER A 103 3.74 2.19 -16.51
C SER A 103 5.16 2.40 -17.07
N ASP A 104 5.53 1.59 -18.05
CA ASP A 104 6.51 1.94 -19.09
C ASP A 104 5.86 3.08 -19.89
N ASP A 105 5.77 4.26 -19.26
CA ASP A 105 5.58 5.51 -19.98
C ASP A 105 6.98 5.91 -20.41
N PRO A 106 7.37 5.70 -21.68
CA PRO A 106 8.60 6.31 -22.18
C PRO A 106 8.40 7.82 -22.11
N GLU A 107 9.17 8.49 -21.24
CA GLU A 107 9.32 9.95 -21.23
C GLU A 107 9.59 10.52 -22.64
#